data_AF-A0A3B3YRV7-F1
#
_entry.id   AF-A0A3B3YRV7-F1
#
_cell.length_a   1.000
_cell.length_b   1.000
_cell.length_c   1.000
_cell.angle_alpha   90.00
_cell.angle_beta   90.00
_cell.angle_gamma   90.00
#
_symmetry.space_group_name_H-M   'P 1'
#
loop_
_entity.id
_entity.type
_entity.pdbx_description
1 polymer ?
#
loop_
_entity_poly.entity_id
_entity_poly.type
_entity_poly.pdbx_seq_one_letter_code
_entity_poly.pdbx_strand_id
1 'polypeptide(L)'
;YRSSTNKCLRSLFCFLSKLIFNIWLFNVKAKPGDTVTLKCSEPDNKPVLAVEWSRGDLAEEYVLLFRDKQIDPTLQHPSYRNRVDLEDRQMTNGNIDLILKNVTADDKGRYECRVFHRRNRRERAVLDGDPVSVINLDVHPPGEGVWVRTSRRFLERSVQCCITLSTTKPSFEFSSENKNELIHVQFNNYVV
;
A
#
# COMPACT_ATOMS: atom_id res chain seq x y z
N TYR A 1 -21.76 13.93 46.77
CA TYR A 1 -20.68 13.07 46.24
C TYR A 1 -20.85 12.98 44.74
N ARG A 2 -20.01 13.70 43.97
CA ARG A 2 -20.18 13.95 42.53
C ARG A 2 -19.22 13.05 41.76
N SER A 3 -19.76 12.21 40.89
CA SER A 3 -19.09 11.14 40.15
C SER A 3 -17.85 11.62 39.37
N SER A 4 -16.70 11.06 39.73
CA SER A 4 -15.39 11.28 39.12
C SER A 4 -15.05 10.13 38.15
N THR A 5 -15.85 9.95 37.09
CA THR A 5 -15.60 8.89 36.08
C THR A 5 -15.41 9.39 34.65
N ASN A 6 -15.44 10.70 34.39
CA ASN A 6 -15.47 11.24 33.01
C ASN A 6 -14.14 11.78 32.46
N LYS A 7 -12.99 11.49 33.09
CA LYS A 7 -11.67 11.95 32.59
C LYS A 7 -10.79 10.86 31.98
N CYS A 8 -11.00 9.58 32.28
CA CYS A 8 -10.20 8.48 31.70
C CYS A 8 -10.76 7.94 30.38
N LEU A 9 -12.09 7.92 30.19
CA LEU A 9 -12.72 7.35 28.99
C LEU A 9 -12.45 8.16 27.71
N ARG A 10 -12.24 9.49 27.81
CA ARG A 10 -11.85 10.33 26.67
C ARG A 10 -10.42 10.04 26.19
N SER A 11 -9.53 9.63 27.08
CA SER A 11 -8.13 9.34 26.76
C SER A 11 -8.00 8.04 25.95
N LEU A 12 -8.67 6.97 26.41
CA LEU A 12 -8.61 5.65 25.76
C LEU A 12 -9.22 5.64 24.35
N PHE A 13 -10.26 6.44 24.11
CA PHE A 13 -10.91 6.56 22.79
C PHE A 13 -9.98 7.22 21.75
N CYS A 14 -9.11 8.16 22.16
CA CYS A 14 -8.10 8.77 21.27
C CYS A 14 -6.93 7.83 20.95
N PHE A 15 -6.57 6.91 21.85
CA PHE A 15 -5.54 5.91 21.56
C PHE A 15 -6.07 4.81 20.63
N LEU A 16 -7.31 4.37 20.85
CA LEU A 16 -7.96 3.41 19.96
C LEU A 16 -8.25 4.01 18.59
N SER A 17 -8.63 5.28 18.49
CA SER A 17 -8.78 5.94 17.19
C SER A 17 -7.47 6.08 16.44
N LYS A 18 -6.35 6.41 17.11
CA LYS A 18 -5.00 6.37 16.49
C LYS A 18 -4.59 4.95 16.07
N LEU A 19 -4.87 3.94 16.87
CA LEU A 19 -4.60 2.53 16.53
C LEU A 19 -5.46 2.06 15.34
N ILE A 20 -6.73 2.44 15.29
CA ILE A 20 -7.64 2.12 14.18
C ILE A 20 -7.28 2.94 12.92
N PHE A 21 -6.77 4.16 13.06
CA PHE A 21 -6.24 4.97 11.94
C PHE A 21 -4.97 4.36 11.35
N ASN A 22 -4.12 3.72 12.17
CA ASN A 22 -3.00 2.91 11.67
C ASN A 22 -3.47 1.60 11.00
N ILE A 23 -4.64 1.07 11.36
CA ILE A 23 -5.22 -0.12 10.71
C ILE A 23 -5.87 0.24 9.36
N TRP A 24 -6.28 1.49 9.16
CA TRP A 24 -6.61 2.09 7.85
C TRP A 24 -5.36 2.63 7.14
N LEU A 25 -4.26 1.88 7.18
CA LEU A 25 -3.19 2.04 6.21
C LEU A 25 -3.79 1.88 4.81
N PHE A 26 -3.69 2.89 3.95
CA PHE A 26 -4.08 2.77 2.55
C PHE A 26 -3.14 1.74 1.91
N ASN A 27 -3.60 0.50 1.84
CA ASN A 27 -2.87 -0.59 1.23
C ASN A 27 -3.27 -0.65 -0.25
N VAL A 28 -2.35 -0.26 -1.13
CA VAL A 28 -2.48 -0.46 -2.57
C VAL A 28 -1.99 -1.88 -2.87
N LYS A 29 -2.81 -2.67 -3.58
CA LYS A 29 -2.45 -4.03 -4.00
C LYS A 29 -2.07 -4.04 -5.46
N ALA A 30 -1.02 -4.77 -5.78
CA ALA A 30 -0.48 -4.88 -7.13
C ALA A 30 0.02 -6.30 -7.42
N LYS A 31 0.18 -6.61 -8.70
CA LYS A 31 0.92 -7.76 -9.20
C LYS A 31 2.20 -7.30 -9.89
N PRO A 32 3.22 -8.17 -9.98
CA PRO A 32 4.37 -7.92 -10.83
C PRO A 32 3.96 -7.55 -12.26
N GLY A 33 4.51 -6.48 -12.80
CA GLY A 33 4.21 -5.91 -14.12
C GLY A 33 3.15 -4.81 -14.12
N ASP A 34 2.37 -4.64 -13.04
CA ASP A 34 1.33 -3.63 -12.99
C ASP A 34 1.89 -2.20 -13.05
N THR A 35 1.03 -1.25 -13.43
CA THR A 35 1.22 0.18 -13.17
C THR A 35 0.24 0.61 -12.10
N VAL A 36 0.76 1.19 -11.02
CA VAL A 36 -0.03 1.64 -9.88
C VAL A 36 0.09 3.13 -9.67
N THR A 37 -0.95 3.71 -9.08
CA THR A 37 -0.97 5.11 -8.66
C THR A 37 -1.05 5.18 -7.14
N LEU A 38 -0.04 5.73 -6.49
CA LEU A 38 -0.02 5.97 -5.04
C LEU A 38 -0.59 7.36 -4.77
N LYS A 39 -1.70 7.40 -4.01
CA LYS A 39 -2.47 8.63 -3.82
C LYS A 39 -1.82 9.57 -2.79
N CYS A 40 -1.60 10.82 -3.18
CA CYS A 40 -1.12 11.90 -2.33
C CYS A 40 -1.69 13.24 -2.79
N SER A 41 -2.16 14.04 -1.85
CA SER A 41 -2.59 15.41 -2.14
C SER A 41 -2.16 16.39 -1.06
N GLU A 42 -1.93 17.63 -1.47
CA GLU A 42 -1.76 18.76 -0.56
C GLU A 42 -3.14 19.26 -0.10
N PRO A 43 -3.52 19.05 1.18
CA PRO A 43 -4.90 19.29 1.65
C PRO A 43 -5.35 20.75 1.54
N ASP A 44 -4.41 21.71 1.64
CA ASP A 44 -4.73 23.14 1.65
C ASP A 44 -4.54 23.82 0.28
N ASN A 45 -4.27 23.07 -0.79
CA ASN A 45 -3.94 23.61 -2.12
C ASN A 45 -2.85 24.69 -2.09
N LYS A 46 -1.96 24.62 -1.10
CA LYS A 46 -0.85 25.57 -0.96
C LYS A 46 0.11 25.39 -2.13
N PRO A 47 0.78 26.46 -2.60
CA PRO A 47 1.82 26.33 -3.60
C PRO A 47 2.91 25.34 -3.15
N VAL A 48 3.08 24.28 -3.91
CA VAL A 48 4.11 23.25 -3.71
C VAL A 48 5.37 23.67 -4.46
N LEU A 49 6.51 23.73 -3.77
CA LEU A 49 7.82 23.98 -4.38
C LEU A 49 8.51 22.69 -4.82
N ALA A 50 8.40 21.66 -3.99
CA ALA A 50 8.95 20.35 -4.27
C ALA A 50 8.11 19.27 -3.58
N VAL A 51 8.15 18.07 -4.14
CA VAL A 51 7.64 16.85 -3.50
C VAL A 51 8.73 15.81 -3.50
N GLU A 52 8.86 15.13 -2.37
CA GLU A 52 9.66 13.93 -2.22
C GLU A 52 8.76 12.73 -1.94
N TRP A 53 8.95 11.68 -2.72
CA TRP A 53 8.49 10.34 -2.43
C TRP A 53 9.67 9.52 -1.96
N SER A 54 9.56 8.97 -0.75
CA SER A 54 10.62 8.21 -0.09
C SER A 54 10.09 6.88 0.44
N ARG A 55 10.99 5.95 0.71
CA ARG A 55 10.71 4.76 1.51
C ARG A 55 11.69 4.69 2.67
N GLY A 56 11.23 4.21 3.82
CA GLY A 56 12.06 4.13 5.02
C GLY A 56 13.20 3.10 4.93
N ASP A 57 13.15 2.18 3.97
CA ASP A 57 14.16 1.15 3.73
C ASP A 57 15.22 1.54 2.69
N LEU A 58 15.09 2.70 2.03
CA LEU A 58 16.05 3.21 1.04
C LEU A 58 17.07 4.21 1.61
N ALA A 59 17.20 4.30 2.94
CA ALA A 59 18.10 5.21 3.64
C ALA A 59 17.98 6.66 3.16
N GLU A 60 18.99 7.19 2.47
CA GLU A 60 19.04 8.57 1.95
C GLU A 60 18.59 8.69 0.48
N GLU A 61 18.31 7.58 -0.20
CA GLU A 61 17.84 7.59 -1.59
C GLU A 61 16.32 7.75 -1.67
N TYR A 62 15.86 8.57 -2.61
CA TYR A 62 14.44 8.79 -2.84
C TYR A 62 13.90 7.94 -4.00
N VAL A 63 12.61 7.66 -3.95
CA VAL A 63 11.86 7.07 -5.07
C VAL A 63 11.73 8.12 -6.18
N LEU A 64 11.30 9.32 -5.82
CA LEU A 64 11.16 10.46 -6.72
C LEU A 64 11.30 11.76 -5.93
N LEU A 65 12.16 12.66 -6.38
CA LEU A 65 12.18 14.06 -5.97
C LEU A 65 11.79 14.91 -7.19
N PHE A 66 10.69 15.64 -7.08
CA PHE A 66 10.26 16.57 -8.13
C PHE A 66 10.38 18.00 -7.63
N ARG A 67 11.24 18.79 -8.28
CA ARG A 67 11.51 20.19 -7.96
C ARG A 67 11.85 20.95 -9.25
N ASP A 68 11.61 22.26 -9.26
CA ASP A 68 11.93 23.10 -10.43
C ASP A 68 11.33 22.58 -11.75
N LYS A 69 10.14 21.95 -11.67
CA LYS A 69 9.39 21.33 -12.78
C LYS A 69 10.05 20.12 -13.44
N GLN A 70 10.99 19.48 -12.76
CA GLN A 70 11.68 18.29 -13.24
C GLN A 70 11.91 17.27 -12.13
N ILE A 71 12.13 16.01 -12.52
CA ILE A 71 12.60 14.96 -11.61
C ILE A 71 14.09 15.19 -11.38
N ASP A 72 14.50 15.25 -10.12
CA ASP A 72 15.89 15.26 -9.73
C ASP A 72 16.47 13.83 -9.78
N PRO A 73 17.58 13.58 -10.48
CA PRO A 73 18.17 12.24 -10.56
C PRO A 73 19.29 12.00 -9.55
N THR A 74 19.70 13.00 -8.76
CA THR A 74 20.97 13.02 -7.99
C THR A 74 21.06 11.87 -6.98
N LEU A 75 20.01 11.67 -6.17
CA LEU A 75 19.90 10.60 -5.17
C LEU A 75 18.70 9.69 -5.47
N GLN A 76 18.29 9.64 -6.75
CA GLN A 76 17.20 8.75 -7.15
C GLN A 76 17.69 7.31 -7.12
N HIS A 77 17.01 6.48 -6.32
CA HIS A 77 17.33 5.06 -6.22
C HIS A 77 17.24 4.40 -7.62
N PRO A 78 18.28 3.64 -8.05
CA PRO A 78 18.38 3.16 -9.43
C PRO A 78 17.19 2.33 -9.92
N SER A 79 16.55 1.55 -9.05
CA SER A 79 15.41 0.69 -9.40
C SER A 79 14.15 1.45 -9.85
N TYR A 80 14.06 2.76 -9.55
CA TYR A 80 12.91 3.60 -9.89
C TYR A 80 13.12 4.47 -11.12
N ARG A 81 14.36 4.57 -11.63
CA ARG A 81 14.66 5.38 -12.81
C ARG A 81 13.82 4.93 -14.00
N ASN A 82 13.21 5.90 -14.70
CA ASN A 82 12.30 5.69 -15.83
C ASN A 82 11.02 4.89 -15.52
N ARG A 83 10.76 4.60 -14.24
CA ARG A 83 9.55 3.86 -13.79
C ARG A 83 8.58 4.72 -13.01
N VAL A 84 9.02 5.88 -12.52
CA VAL A 84 8.20 6.78 -11.70
C VAL A 84 7.96 8.13 -12.38
N ASP A 85 6.77 8.69 -12.13
CA ASP A 85 6.39 10.05 -12.53
C ASP A 85 5.28 10.58 -11.62
N LEU A 86 4.99 11.87 -11.68
CA LEU A 86 3.76 12.42 -11.10
C LEU A 86 2.62 12.30 -12.10
N GLU A 87 1.41 11.98 -11.62
CA GLU A 87 0.19 11.96 -12.45
C GLU A 87 -0.09 13.34 -13.05
N ASP A 88 0.12 14.39 -12.25
CA ASP A 88 0.09 15.77 -12.72
C ASP A 88 1.36 16.53 -12.31
N ARG A 89 2.25 16.76 -13.29
CA ARG A 89 3.47 17.57 -13.10
C ARG A 89 3.20 19.05 -12.82
N GLN A 90 1.98 19.54 -13.08
CA GLN A 90 1.57 20.88 -12.68
C GLN A 90 1.09 20.93 -11.22
N MET A 91 0.84 19.77 -10.60
CA MET A 91 0.32 19.61 -9.24
C MET A 91 -0.97 20.41 -9.03
N THR A 92 -1.86 20.38 -10.02
CA THR A 92 -3.12 21.13 -10.04
C THR A 92 -3.99 20.66 -8.89
N ASN A 93 -4.59 21.61 -8.16
CA ASN A 93 -5.39 21.32 -6.96
C ASN A 93 -4.65 20.42 -5.95
N GLY A 94 -3.33 20.58 -5.86
CA GLY A 94 -2.52 19.80 -4.94
C GLY A 94 -2.46 18.31 -5.27
N ASN A 95 -2.74 17.89 -6.50
CA ASN A 95 -2.57 16.49 -6.91
C ASN A 95 -1.08 16.13 -7.00
N ILE A 96 -0.64 15.18 -6.19
CA ILE A 96 0.76 14.76 -6.08
C ILE A 96 0.87 13.23 -6.19
N ASP A 97 -0.11 12.62 -6.87
CA ASP A 97 -0.19 11.18 -7.06
C ASP A 97 1.04 10.67 -7.82
N LEU A 98 1.69 9.63 -7.29
CA LEU A 98 2.85 8.99 -7.90
C LEU A 98 2.40 7.84 -8.81
N ILE A 99 2.83 7.85 -10.06
CA ILE A 99 2.69 6.71 -10.96
C ILE A 99 3.95 5.85 -10.85
N LEU A 100 3.81 4.57 -10.51
CA LEU A 100 4.88 3.58 -10.52
C LEU A 100 4.56 2.48 -11.55
N LYS A 101 5.42 2.35 -12.56
CA LYS A 101 5.28 1.39 -13.67
C LYS A 101 6.07 0.12 -13.44
N ASN A 102 5.63 -0.97 -14.07
CA ASN A 102 6.29 -2.27 -14.08
C ASN A 102 6.65 -2.75 -12.66
N VAL A 103 5.67 -2.74 -11.76
CA VAL A 103 5.85 -3.12 -10.35
C VAL A 103 6.54 -4.48 -10.23
N THR A 104 7.38 -4.65 -9.22
CA THR A 104 8.13 -5.86 -8.90
C THR A 104 7.93 -6.21 -7.43
N ALA A 105 8.28 -7.42 -7.01
CA ALA A 105 8.17 -7.81 -5.60
C ALA A 105 8.97 -6.88 -4.66
N ASP A 106 10.10 -6.34 -5.14
CA ASP A 106 10.98 -5.43 -4.38
C ASP A 106 10.37 -4.03 -4.19
N ASP A 107 9.35 -3.69 -4.97
CA ASP A 107 8.61 -2.44 -4.80
C ASP A 107 7.62 -2.51 -3.64
N LYS A 108 7.40 -3.68 -3.04
CA LYS A 108 6.61 -3.83 -1.82
C LYS A 108 7.24 -3.01 -0.69
N GLY A 109 6.42 -2.21 0.01
CA GLY A 109 6.93 -1.41 1.11
C GLY A 109 6.03 -0.24 1.49
N ARG A 110 6.51 0.53 2.48
CA ARG A 110 5.86 1.77 2.95
C ARG A 110 6.46 2.97 2.21
N TYR A 111 5.61 3.63 1.44
CA TYR A 111 5.91 4.85 0.71
C TYR A 111 5.41 6.06 1.49
N GLU A 112 6.19 7.14 1.46
CA GLU A 112 5.89 8.38 2.15
C GLU A 112 5.97 9.54 1.17
N CYS A 113 4.93 10.36 1.17
CA CYS A 113 4.86 11.59 0.40
C CYS A 113 5.13 12.78 1.32
N ARG A 114 6.15 13.58 0.99
CA ARG A 114 6.51 14.82 1.69
C ARG A 114 6.42 16.00 0.74
N VAL A 115 5.77 17.06 1.19
CA VAL A 115 5.53 18.27 0.40
C VAL A 115 6.30 19.43 1.01
N PHE A 116 7.02 20.16 0.18
CA PHE A 116 7.79 21.32 0.58
C PHE A 116 7.13 22.59 0.05
N HIS A 117 6.75 23.48 0.96
CA HIS A 117 6.20 24.78 0.63
C HIS A 117 7.24 25.88 0.68
N ARG A 118 6.94 26.99 0.00
CA ARG A 118 7.69 28.23 0.15
C ARG A 118 7.48 28.79 1.56
N ARG A 119 8.48 28.68 2.43
CA ARG A 119 8.42 29.27 3.76
C ARG A 119 8.57 30.78 3.68
N ASN A 120 7.78 31.51 4.47
CA ASN A 120 8.13 32.87 4.85
C ASN A 120 9.31 32.82 5.84
N ARG A 121 10.18 33.84 5.81
CA ARG A 121 11.50 33.94 6.49
C ARG A 121 11.52 33.69 8.02
N ARG A 122 10.39 33.39 8.67
CA ARG A 122 10.26 33.21 10.13
C ARG A 122 10.07 31.76 10.60
N GLU A 123 9.75 30.81 9.73
CA GLU A 123 9.63 29.41 10.12
C GLU A 123 10.88 28.64 9.74
N ARG A 124 11.75 28.45 10.72
CA ARG A 124 13.00 27.69 10.64
C ARG A 124 12.74 26.35 9.94
N ALA A 125 13.47 26.07 8.86
CA ALA A 125 13.37 24.86 8.04
C ALA A 125 13.48 23.60 8.91
N VAL A 126 12.35 23.04 9.29
CA VAL A 126 12.28 21.67 9.79
C VAL A 126 12.38 20.80 8.55
N LEU A 127 13.57 20.27 8.29
CA LEU A 127 13.85 19.28 7.25
C LEU A 127 13.27 17.89 7.60
N ASP A 128 12.35 17.85 8.55
CA ASP A 128 11.84 16.66 9.24
C ASP A 128 10.32 16.79 9.48
N GLY A 129 9.62 17.26 8.45
CA GLY A 129 8.16 17.36 8.49
C GLY A 129 7.53 15.98 8.38
N ASP A 130 6.46 15.74 9.14
CA ASP A 130 5.66 14.53 9.01
C ASP A 130 5.17 14.39 7.56
N PRO A 131 5.18 13.17 6.99
CA PRO A 131 4.68 12.94 5.65
C PRO A 131 3.19 13.28 5.57
N VAL A 132 2.77 13.92 4.46
CA VAL A 132 1.36 14.28 4.23
C VAL A 132 0.51 13.05 3.89
N SER A 133 1.14 12.02 3.31
CA SER A 133 0.50 10.74 3.01
C SER A 133 1.50 9.60 3.20
N VAL A 134 1.00 8.49 3.73
CA VAL A 134 1.74 7.24 3.92
C VAL A 134 0.93 6.11 3.29
N ILE A 135 1.53 5.42 2.31
CA ILE A 135 0.88 4.38 1.51
C ILE A 135 1.68 3.09 1.63
N ASN A 136 1.01 1.97 1.89
CA ASN A 136 1.65 0.67 1.79
C ASN A 136 1.34 0.06 0.43
N LEU A 137 2.38 -0.31 -0.32
CA LEU A 137 2.24 -1.09 -1.54
C LEU A 137 2.49 -2.56 -1.21
N ASP A 138 1.52 -3.41 -1.53
CA ASP A 138 1.63 -4.86 -1.37
C ASP A 138 1.59 -5.54 -2.73
N VAL A 139 2.63 -6.31 -3.03
CA VAL A 139 2.84 -6.95 -4.33
C VAL A 139 2.69 -8.46 -4.17
N HIS A 140 1.65 -9.03 -4.76
CA HIS A 140 1.40 -10.47 -4.72
C HIS A 140 1.82 -11.12 -6.05
N PRO A 141 2.63 -12.19 -6.01
CA PRO A 141 2.95 -12.92 -7.22
C PRO A 141 1.70 -13.62 -7.78
N PRO A 142 1.53 -13.69 -9.11
CA PRO A 142 0.54 -14.57 -9.70
C PRO A 142 0.89 -16.02 -9.38
N GLY A 143 -0.02 -16.74 -8.72
CA GLY A 143 0.11 -18.17 -8.47
C GLY A 143 0.55 -18.60 -7.07
N GLU A 144 0.43 -17.75 -6.05
CA GLU A 144 0.55 -18.17 -4.64
C GLU A 144 -0.59 -19.14 -4.28
N GLY A 145 -0.36 -20.43 -4.53
CA GLY A 145 -1.23 -21.50 -4.11
C GLY A 145 -0.86 -22.02 -2.72
N VAL A 146 -1.87 -22.29 -1.90
CA VAL A 146 -1.66 -22.90 -0.57
C VAL A 146 -1.71 -24.41 -0.71
N TRP A 147 -0.66 -25.09 -0.21
CA TRP A 147 -0.64 -26.55 -0.13
C TRP A 147 -1.43 -27.03 1.10
N VAL A 148 -2.56 -27.70 0.87
CA VAL A 148 -3.38 -28.25 1.95
C VAL A 148 -3.19 -29.77 2.03
N ARG A 149 -2.78 -30.28 3.20
CA ARG A 149 -2.82 -31.72 3.50
C ARG A 149 -4.25 -32.10 3.88
N THR A 150 -4.90 -32.94 3.08
CA THR A 150 -6.24 -33.46 3.41
C THR A 150 -6.14 -34.91 3.90
N SER A 151 -7.00 -35.28 4.86
CA SER A 151 -7.08 -36.66 5.36
C SER A 151 -8.10 -37.47 4.53
N ARG A 152 -7.88 -38.78 4.38
CA ARG A 152 -8.76 -39.70 3.61
C ARG A 152 -10.26 -39.60 3.96
N ARG A 153 -10.62 -39.33 5.23
CA ARG A 153 -12.03 -39.21 5.66
C ARG A 153 -12.71 -37.92 5.16
N PHE A 154 -11.93 -36.92 4.76
CA PHE A 154 -12.45 -35.65 4.29
C PHE A 154 -12.91 -35.75 2.82
N LEU A 155 -12.17 -36.49 1.97
CA LEU A 155 -12.48 -36.70 0.55
C LEU A 155 -13.91 -37.24 0.32
N GLU A 156 -14.35 -38.22 1.11
CA GLU A 156 -15.68 -38.81 0.99
C GLU A 156 -16.81 -37.87 1.45
N ARG A 157 -16.53 -36.93 2.37
CA ARG A 157 -17.51 -35.92 2.81
C ARG A 157 -17.52 -34.66 1.93
N SER A 158 -16.43 -34.34 1.25
CA SER A 158 -16.31 -33.13 0.43
C SER A 158 -16.96 -33.24 -0.96
N VAL A 159 -17.08 -34.45 -1.54
CA VAL A 159 -17.86 -34.62 -2.79
C VAL A 159 -19.32 -34.22 -2.57
N GLN A 160 -19.88 -34.53 -1.39
CA GLN A 160 -21.24 -34.16 -1.03
C GLN A 160 -21.40 -32.66 -0.72
N CYS A 161 -20.34 -31.98 -0.27
CA CYS A 161 -20.38 -30.56 0.09
C CYS A 161 -20.24 -29.62 -1.12
N CYS A 162 -19.56 -30.07 -2.19
CA CYS A 162 -19.48 -29.32 -3.45
C CYS A 162 -20.83 -29.18 -4.17
N ILE A 163 -21.80 -30.06 -3.89
CA ILE A 163 -23.13 -30.02 -4.52
C ILE A 163 -24.03 -28.93 -3.88
N THR A 164 -23.70 -28.40 -2.69
CA THR A 164 -24.56 -27.45 -1.95
C THR A 164 -24.00 -26.05 -1.72
N LEU A 165 -22.87 -25.68 -2.33
CA LEU A 165 -22.35 -24.30 -2.28
C LEU A 165 -22.32 -23.69 -3.69
N SER A 166 -23.50 -23.49 -4.24
CA SER A 166 -23.74 -22.61 -5.39
C SER A 166 -24.63 -21.45 -4.95
N THR A 167 -24.04 -20.42 -4.35
CA THR A 167 -24.45 -19.02 -4.50
C THR A 167 -23.24 -18.14 -4.13
N THR A 168 -22.76 -17.32 -5.07
CA THR A 168 -21.53 -16.50 -5.05
C THR A 168 -20.22 -17.29 -5.28
N LYS A 169 -19.80 -17.37 -6.54
CA LYS A 169 -18.56 -18.03 -7.00
C LYS A 169 -17.31 -17.25 -6.55
N PRO A 170 -16.31 -17.96 -6.00
CA PRO A 170 -14.92 -17.88 -6.45
C PRO A 170 -14.62 -19.09 -7.33
N SER A 171 -14.03 -18.88 -8.50
CA SER A 171 -13.53 -19.97 -9.35
C SER A 171 -12.26 -20.54 -8.73
N PHE A 172 -12.34 -21.72 -8.13
CA PHE A 172 -11.17 -22.47 -7.66
C PHE A 172 -10.84 -23.56 -8.68
N GLU A 173 -9.57 -23.68 -9.07
CA GLU A 173 -9.05 -24.83 -9.81
C GLU A 173 -8.22 -25.70 -8.87
N PHE A 174 -8.58 -26.98 -8.81
CA PHE A 174 -7.86 -27.99 -8.03
C PHE A 174 -7.18 -28.94 -9.02
N SER A 175 -5.86 -29.08 -8.90
CA SER A 175 -5.12 -30.13 -9.60
C SER A 175 -4.54 -31.13 -8.58
N SER A 176 -4.67 -32.42 -8.87
CA SER A 176 -4.10 -33.50 -8.08
C SER A 176 -3.60 -34.59 -9.02
N GLU A 177 -2.30 -34.90 -8.95
CA GLU A 177 -1.66 -35.94 -9.77
C GLU A 177 -1.43 -37.26 -8.99
N ASN A 178 -1.73 -37.32 -7.69
CA ASN A 178 -1.51 -38.55 -6.92
C ASN A 178 -2.37 -38.70 -5.64
N LYS A 179 -2.74 -39.95 -5.35
CA LYS A 179 -3.71 -40.37 -4.30
C LYS A 179 -3.23 -40.17 -2.85
N ASN A 180 -2.05 -39.59 -2.62
CA ASN A 180 -1.43 -39.41 -1.30
C ASN A 180 -0.67 -38.07 -1.14
N GLU A 181 -0.89 -37.07 -1.99
CA GLU A 181 -0.06 -35.86 -1.99
C GLU A 181 -0.85 -34.55 -1.86
N LEU A 182 -0.12 -33.53 -1.41
CA LEU A 182 -0.56 -32.17 -1.14
C LEU A 182 -1.41 -31.63 -2.29
N ILE A 183 -2.57 -31.03 -1.98
CA ILE A 183 -3.41 -30.41 -3.01
C ILE A 183 -2.89 -29.00 -3.25
N HIS A 184 -2.59 -28.68 -4.51
CA HIS A 184 -2.30 -27.31 -4.92
C HIS A 184 -3.63 -26.57 -5.11
N VAL A 185 -3.87 -25.56 -4.29
CA VAL A 185 -5.06 -24.70 -4.42
C VAL A 185 -4.63 -23.41 -5.10
N GLN A 186 -5.01 -23.20 -6.37
CA GLN A 186 -4.78 -21.92 -7.04
C GLN A 186 -5.94 -20.96 -6.77
N PHE A 187 -5.61 -19.77 -6.28
CA PHE A 187 -6.56 -18.68 -6.15
C PHE A 187 -6.58 -17.89 -7.46
N ASN A 188 -7.56 -18.18 -8.32
CA ASN A 188 -7.78 -17.37 -9.50
C ASN A 188 -8.36 -16.01 -9.06
N ASN A 189 -7.49 -14.99 -9.06
CA ASN A 189 -7.80 -13.56 -9.02
C ASN A 189 -8.84 -13.11 -7.98
N TYR A 190 -8.43 -12.93 -6.72
CA TYR A 190 -9.14 -12.06 -5.77
C TYR A 190 -8.18 -11.08 -5.11
N VAL A 191 -8.40 -9.79 -5.42
CA VAL A 191 -7.87 -8.66 -4.66
C VAL A 191 -8.89 -8.43 -3.53
N VAL A 192 -8.54 -8.81 -2.30
CA VAL A 192 -9.34 -8.50 -1.10
C VAL A 192 -9.16 -7.05 -0.68
#